data_AF-A0AAN4CAU1-F1
#
_entry.id   AF-A0AAN4CAU1-F1
#
_cell.length_a   1.000
_cell.length_b   1.000
_cell.length_c   1.000
_cell.angle_alpha   90.00
_cell.angle_beta   90.00
_cell.angle_gamma   90.00
#
_symmetry.space_group_name_H-M   'P 1'
#
loop_
_entity.id
_entity.type
_entity.pdbx_description
1 polymer ?
#
loop_
_entity_poly.entity_id
_entity_poly.type
_entity_poly.pdbx_seq_one_letter_code
_entity_poly.pdbx_strand_id
1 'polypeptide(L)'
;MITKEQAKEYLTGQGIELPDFILDALIEQVGSIQECLDKHYPSATALLIQMYLLSLMALGQGDKYISSQTAPNGASRSFRYQSFGDRWKAAASLLRGLDKHGCANGLIPTDPTQTAHAGLWIAKGGCMCRGA
;
A
#
# COMPACT_ATOMS: atom_id res chain seq x y z
N MET A 1 18.45 -5.68 2.41
CA MET A 1 18.22 -4.35 1.80
C MET A 1 17.94 -4.51 0.31
N ILE A 2 16.96 -3.76 -0.21
CA ILE A 2 16.53 -3.81 -1.62
C ILE A 2 17.48 -3.00 -2.50
N THR A 3 17.73 -3.44 -3.73
CA THR A 3 18.44 -2.64 -4.74
C THR A 3 17.48 -1.77 -5.55
N LYS A 4 18.00 -0.63 -6.05
CA LYS A 4 17.23 0.30 -6.90
C LYS A 4 16.63 -0.38 -8.13
N GLU A 5 17.38 -1.29 -8.74
CA GLU A 5 16.96 -2.04 -9.93
C GLU A 5 15.75 -2.93 -9.63
N GLN A 6 15.79 -3.67 -8.52
CA GLN A 6 14.68 -4.53 -8.09
C GLN A 6 13.42 -3.71 -7.79
N ALA A 7 13.58 -2.57 -7.11
CA ALA A 7 12.47 -1.68 -6.82
C ALA A 7 11.85 -1.10 -8.10
N LYS A 8 12.69 -0.68 -9.06
CA LYS A 8 12.25 -0.13 -10.34
C LYS A 8 11.53 -1.16 -11.21
N GLU A 9 12.06 -2.37 -11.31
CA GLU A 9 11.42 -3.49 -12.01
C GLU A 9 10.04 -3.79 -11.43
N TYR A 10 9.94 -3.85 -10.10
CA TYR A 10 8.67 -4.12 -9.43
C TYR A 10 7.64 -3.01 -9.65
N LEU A 11 8.03 -1.75 -9.49
CA LEU A 11 7.12 -0.60 -9.66
C LEU A 11 6.66 -0.41 -11.11
N THR A 12 7.55 -0.58 -12.07
CA THR A 12 7.19 -0.52 -13.50
C THR A 12 6.25 -1.65 -13.89
N GLY A 13 6.39 -2.84 -13.31
CA GLY A 13 5.43 -3.94 -13.46
C GLY A 13 4.02 -3.60 -12.94
N GLN A 14 3.90 -2.68 -11.98
CA GLN A 14 2.62 -2.15 -11.48
C GLN A 14 2.11 -0.95 -12.27
N GLY A 15 2.89 -0.45 -13.23
CA GLY A 15 2.58 0.74 -14.02
C GLY A 15 2.89 2.06 -13.30
N ILE A 16 3.72 2.03 -12.26
CA ILE A 16 4.09 3.22 -11.49
C ILE A 16 5.48 3.69 -11.95
N GLU A 17 5.53 4.88 -12.54
CA GLU A 17 6.77 5.52 -13.00
C GLU A 17 7.18 6.61 -12.01
N LEU A 18 8.27 6.42 -11.27
CA LEU A 18 8.82 7.43 -10.36
C LEU A 18 10.16 7.96 -10.88
N PRO A 19 10.47 9.25 -10.64
CA PRO A 19 11.82 9.77 -10.81
C PRO A 19 12.81 9.03 -9.91
N ASP A 20 14.01 8.80 -10.44
CA ASP A 20 15.06 8.02 -9.79
C ASP A 20 15.49 8.59 -8.42
N PHE A 21 15.41 9.92 -8.22
CA PHE A 21 15.75 10.56 -6.93
C PHE A 21 14.69 10.31 -5.85
N ILE A 22 13.42 10.18 -6.22
CA ILE A 22 12.34 9.85 -5.29
C ILE A 22 12.45 8.37 -4.90
N LEU A 23 12.76 7.51 -5.87
CA LEU A 23 12.96 6.08 -5.63
C LEU A 23 14.09 5.85 -4.61
N ASP A 24 15.21 6.56 -4.72
CA ASP A 24 16.32 6.44 -3.77
C ASP A 24 15.89 6.84 -2.35
N ALA A 25 15.19 7.97 -2.19
CA ALA A 25 14.68 8.41 -0.90
C ALA A 25 13.68 7.42 -0.28
N LEU A 26 12.81 6.81 -1.09
CA LEU A 26 11.89 5.78 -0.64
C LEU A 26 12.63 4.51 -0.17
N ILE A 27 13.68 4.11 -0.89
CA ILE A 27 14.50 2.95 -0.52
C ILE A 27 15.20 3.19 0.83
N GLU A 28 15.72 4.39 1.06
CA GLU A 28 16.30 4.76 2.37
C GLU A 28 15.27 4.68 3.49
N GLN A 29 14.06 5.19 3.24
CA GLN A 29 12.99 5.17 4.23
C GLN A 29 12.53 3.75 4.58
N VAL A 30 12.41 2.86 3.58
CA VAL A 30 12.12 1.44 3.79
C VAL A 30 13.30 0.72 4.46
N GLY A 31 14.52 1.12 4.14
CA GLY A 31 15.76 0.62 4.73
C GLY A 31 15.86 0.85 6.23
N SER A 32 15.23 1.91 6.75
CA SER A 32 15.19 2.20 8.19
C SER A 32 14.54 1.09 9.04
N ILE A 33 13.70 0.25 8.43
CA ILE A 33 13.00 -0.85 9.12
C ILE A 33 13.82 -2.16 9.09
N GLN A 34 14.95 -2.21 8.38
CA GLN A 34 15.73 -3.43 8.16
C GLN A 34 16.11 -4.12 9.48
N GLU A 35 16.48 -3.37 10.52
CA GLU A 35 16.83 -3.94 11.83
C GLU A 35 15.68 -4.69 12.52
N CYS A 36 14.44 -4.23 12.32
CA CYS A 36 13.24 -4.90 12.84
C CYS A 36 12.92 -6.15 12.02
N LEU A 37 13.11 -6.08 10.70
CA LEU A 37 12.84 -7.20 9.80
C LEU A 37 13.81 -8.36 10.03
N ASP A 38 15.10 -8.08 10.17
CA ASP A 38 16.13 -9.11 10.33
C ASP A 38 15.99 -9.89 11.66
N LYS A 39 15.38 -9.28 12.68
CA LYS A 39 15.13 -9.93 13.99
C LYS A 39 13.94 -10.88 13.98
N HIS A 40 12.95 -10.62 13.13
CA HIS A 40 11.64 -11.26 13.21
C HIS A 40 11.27 -12.10 11.98
N TYR A 41 11.95 -11.90 10.85
CA TYR A 41 11.57 -12.50 9.58
C TYR A 41 12.76 -13.10 8.83
N PRO A 42 12.54 -14.20 8.08
CA PRO A 42 13.54 -14.68 7.14
C PRO A 42 13.71 -13.68 5.99
N SER A 43 14.89 -13.69 5.37
CA SER A 43 15.30 -12.73 4.33
C SER A 43 14.31 -12.62 3.16
N ALA A 44 13.69 -13.73 2.75
CA ALA A 44 12.68 -13.75 1.69
C ALA A 44 11.41 -12.98 2.08
N THR A 45 10.94 -13.15 3.33
CA THR A 45 9.74 -12.45 3.83
C THR A 45 10.04 -10.96 4.07
N ALA A 46 11.23 -10.64 4.57
CA ALA A 46 11.68 -9.26 4.72
C ALA A 46 11.67 -8.51 3.37
N LEU A 47 12.17 -9.14 2.30
CA LEU A 47 12.15 -8.56 0.95
C LEU A 47 10.72 -8.27 0.48
N LEU A 48 9.79 -9.22 0.68
CA LEU A 48 8.38 -9.03 0.30
C LEU A 48 7.74 -7.86 1.06
N ILE A 49 7.94 -7.80 2.37
CA ILE A 49 7.42 -6.71 3.21
C ILE A 49 7.92 -5.35 2.72
N GLN A 50 9.22 -5.26 2.43
CA GLN A 50 9.83 -4.03 1.92
C GLN A 50 9.31 -3.62 0.54
N MET A 51 9.13 -4.56 -0.38
CA MET A 51 8.57 -4.29 -1.70
C MET A 51 7.11 -3.82 -1.62
N TYR A 52 6.30 -4.46 -0.78
CA TYR A 52 4.91 -4.04 -0.58
C TYR A 52 4.81 -2.66 0.05
N LEU A 53 5.64 -2.35 1.06
CA LEU A 53 5.69 -1.03 1.66
C LEU A 53 6.10 0.04 0.63
N LEU A 54 7.15 -0.23 -0.15
CA LEU A 54 7.63 0.66 -1.20
C LEU A 54 6.55 0.91 -2.26
N SER A 55 5.84 -0.13 -2.71
CA SER A 55 4.73 0.04 -3.65
C SER A 55 3.58 0.86 -3.10
N LEU A 56 3.29 0.73 -1.79
CA LEU A 56 2.21 1.45 -1.13
C LEU A 56 2.56 2.95 -1.01
N MET A 57 3.81 3.28 -0.73
CA MET A 57 4.31 4.67 -0.75
C MET A 57 4.35 5.24 -2.18
N ALA A 58 4.77 4.45 -3.16
CA ALA A 58 4.84 4.85 -4.56
C ALA A 58 3.45 5.09 -5.17
N LEU A 59 2.46 4.26 -4.84
CA LEU A 59 1.05 4.45 -5.23
C LEU A 59 0.53 5.83 -4.77
N GLY A 60 0.91 6.29 -3.58
CA GLY A 60 0.52 7.61 -3.08
C GLY A 60 1.12 8.79 -3.87
N GLN A 61 2.17 8.56 -4.68
CA GLN A 61 2.93 9.61 -5.37
C GLN A 61 2.71 9.65 -6.88
N GLY A 62 2.34 8.53 -7.50
CA GLY A 62 2.25 8.40 -8.95
C GLY A 62 0.98 7.70 -9.40
N ASP A 63 -0.07 8.47 -9.69
CA ASP A 63 -1.33 7.95 -10.24
C ASP A 63 -1.45 8.32 -11.72
N LYS A 64 -0.51 7.83 -12.54
CA LYS A 64 -0.57 8.00 -13.99
C LYS A 64 -1.51 6.93 -14.57
N TYR A 65 -2.74 7.33 -14.84
CA TYR A 65 -3.76 6.45 -15.40
C TYR A 65 -3.78 6.53 -16.93
N ILE A 66 -3.40 5.44 -17.60
CA ILE A 66 -3.58 5.28 -19.04
C ILE A 66 -4.93 4.62 -19.27
N SER A 67 -5.94 5.40 -19.64
CA SER A 67 -7.30 4.90 -19.92
C SER A 67 -7.43 4.26 -21.31
N SER A 68 -6.57 4.62 -22.26
CA SER A 68 -6.50 4.02 -23.59
C SER A 68 -5.08 4.12 -24.15
N GLN A 69 -4.63 3.04 -24.80
CA GLN A 69 -3.46 3.06 -25.68
C GLN A 69 -3.90 2.57 -27.06
N THR A 70 -3.78 3.47 -28.04
CA THR A 70 -4.01 3.17 -29.45
C THR A 70 -2.66 3.09 -30.12
N ALA A 71 -2.30 1.91 -30.62
CA ALA A 71 -1.10 1.77 -31.42
C ALA A 71 -1.32 2.31 -32.85
N PRO A 72 -0.28 2.83 -33.53
CA PRO A 72 -0.39 3.36 -34.89
C PRO A 72 -0.91 2.37 -35.94
N ASN A 73 -0.89 1.07 -35.64
CA ASN A 73 -1.41 -0.01 -36.48
C ASN A 73 -2.91 -0.32 -36.24
N GLY A 74 -3.62 0.48 -35.44
CA GLY A 74 -5.04 0.28 -35.14
C GLY A 74 -5.33 -0.78 -34.08
N ALA A 75 -4.31 -1.40 -33.48
CA ALA A 75 -4.51 -2.30 -32.35
C ALA A 75 -4.79 -1.47 -31.08
N SER A 76 -5.89 -1.79 -30.41
CA SER A 76 -6.23 -1.22 -29.11
C SER A 76 -6.12 -2.27 -28.02
N ARG A 77 -5.56 -1.90 -26.87
CA ARG A 77 -5.63 -2.69 -25.64
C ARG A 77 -6.31 -1.83 -24.58
N SER A 78 -7.46 -2.30 -24.09
CA SER A 78 -8.14 -1.72 -22.95
C SER A 78 -7.81 -2.54 -21.70
N PHE A 79 -7.27 -1.87 -20.69
CA PHE A 79 -7.00 -2.50 -19.41
C PHE A 79 -8.04 -2.02 -18.39
N ARG A 80 -8.73 -2.96 -17.74
CA ARG A 80 -9.55 -2.65 -16.56
C ARG A 80 -8.70 -2.87 -15.33
N TYR A 81 -8.17 -1.79 -14.79
CA TYR A 81 -7.46 -1.82 -13.52
C TYR A 81 -8.43 -1.51 -12.37
N GLN A 82 -8.31 -2.25 -11.26
CA GLN A 82 -9.07 -1.99 -10.03
C GLN A 82 -8.87 -0.54 -9.56
N SER A 83 -9.86 0.03 -8.86
CA SER A 83 -9.79 1.41 -8.40
C SER A 83 -8.53 1.64 -7.54
N PHE A 84 -8.01 2.87 -7.52
CA PHE A 84 -6.87 3.24 -6.68
C PHE A 84 -7.04 2.77 -5.23
N GLY A 85 -8.25 2.96 -4.68
CA GLY A 85 -8.61 2.50 -3.35
C GLY A 85 -8.53 0.98 -3.16
N ASP A 86 -8.96 0.20 -4.15
CA ASP A 86 -8.88 -1.26 -4.09
C ASP A 86 -7.43 -1.75 -4.18
N ARG A 87 -6.61 -1.12 -5.02
CA ARG A 87 -5.18 -1.41 -5.14
C ARG A 87 -4.43 -1.09 -3.84
N TRP A 88 -4.73 0.06 -3.24
CA TRP A 88 -4.17 0.44 -1.95
C TRP A 88 -4.56 -0.55 -0.85
N LYS A 89 -5.85 -0.93 -0.78
CA LYS A 89 -6.34 -1.93 0.19
C LYS A 89 -5.70 -3.30 -0.01
N ALA A 90 -5.51 -3.73 -1.26
CA ALA A 90 -4.85 -4.99 -1.58
C ALA A 90 -3.40 -4.99 -1.07
N ALA A 91 -2.62 -3.96 -1.42
CA ALA A 91 -1.24 -3.81 -0.96
C ALA A 91 -1.13 -3.73 0.56
N ALA A 92 -2.00 -2.95 1.21
CA ALA A 92 -2.07 -2.83 2.67
C ALA A 92 -2.43 -4.16 3.34
N SER A 93 -3.34 -4.94 2.74
CA SER A 93 -3.74 -6.25 3.27
C SER A 93 -2.62 -7.28 3.17
N LEU A 94 -1.84 -7.27 2.09
CA LEU A 94 -0.67 -8.12 1.91
C LEU A 94 0.42 -7.78 2.92
N LEU A 95 0.67 -6.49 3.13
CA LEU A 95 1.62 -6.01 4.11
C LEU A 95 1.23 -6.44 5.54
N ARG A 96 -0.01 -6.20 5.98
CA ARG A 96 -0.53 -6.66 7.29
C ARG A 96 -0.63 -8.18 7.40
N GLY A 97 -0.76 -8.87 6.27
CA GLY A 97 -0.73 -10.33 6.19
C GLY A 97 0.63 -10.88 6.61
N LEU A 98 1.71 -10.24 6.17
CA LEU A 98 3.09 -10.67 6.39
C LEU A 98 3.73 -10.04 7.65
N ASP A 99 3.52 -8.74 7.86
CA ASP A 99 4.05 -7.98 8.99
C ASP A 99 3.17 -8.13 10.23
N LYS A 100 3.30 -9.28 10.91
CA LYS A 100 2.67 -9.57 12.21
C LYS A 100 3.29 -8.83 13.40
N HIS A 101 4.56 -8.45 13.30
CA HIS A 101 5.29 -7.74 14.36
C HIS A 101 5.11 -6.22 14.28
N GLY A 102 4.55 -5.72 13.18
CA GLY A 102 4.20 -4.31 13.01
C GLY A 102 5.40 -3.42 12.75
N CYS A 103 6.47 -3.97 12.17
CA CYS A 103 7.69 -3.25 11.86
C CYS A 103 7.44 -2.07 10.90
N ALA A 104 6.47 -2.19 9.99
CA ALA A 104 6.15 -1.17 8.99
C ALA A 104 5.03 -0.21 9.42
N ASN A 105 4.34 -0.44 10.54
CA ASN A 105 3.13 0.30 10.92
C ASN A 105 3.33 1.82 11.02
N GLY A 106 4.52 2.29 11.39
CA GLY A 106 4.84 3.72 11.48
C GLY A 106 5.06 4.41 10.13
N LEU A 107 5.26 3.65 9.07
CA LEU A 107 5.60 4.16 7.72
C LEU A 107 4.49 3.94 6.70
N ILE A 108 3.40 3.26 7.07
CA ILE A 108 2.24 3.08 6.21
C ILE A 108 1.52 4.42 6.08
N PRO A 109 1.43 5.04 4.89
CA PRO A 109 0.61 6.23 4.67
C PRO A 109 -0.86 5.95 5.00
N THR A 110 -1.57 6.99 5.43
CA THR A 110 -2.99 6.91 5.79
C THR A 110 -3.85 6.43 4.63
N ASP A 111 -4.87 5.64 4.93
CA ASP A 111 -5.82 5.14 3.93
C ASP A 111 -6.49 6.31 3.18
N PRO A 112 -6.28 6.43 1.85
CA PRO A 112 -6.86 7.51 1.05
C PRO A 112 -8.38 7.34 0.85
N THR A 113 -8.93 6.18 1.18
CA THR A 113 -10.37 5.87 1.08
C THR A 113 -11.12 5.99 2.39
N GLN A 114 -10.45 6.29 3.51
CA GLN A 114 -11.14 6.51 4.77
C GLN A 114 -11.87 7.85 4.77
N THR A 115 -13.13 7.80 4.33
CA THR A 115 -14.15 8.76 4.73
C THR A 115 -14.46 8.53 6.21
N ALA A 116 -14.19 9.51 7.07
CA ALA A 116 -14.50 9.42 8.49
C ALA A 116 -16.00 9.15 8.69
N HIS A 117 -16.36 7.89 8.94
CA HIS A 117 -17.73 7.52 9.32
C HIS A 117 -17.85 7.78 10.83
N ALA A 118 -18.37 8.94 11.20
CA ALA A 118 -18.85 9.18 12.56
C ALA A 118 -20.10 8.32 12.78
N GLY A 119 -19.91 7.05 13.17
CA GLY A 119 -20.99 6.16 13.55
C GLY A 119 -21.61 6.65 14.86
N LEU A 120 -22.71 7.41 14.78
CA LEU A 120 -23.52 7.76 15.94
C LEU A 120 -24.31 6.52 16.37
N TRP A 121 -23.80 5.82 17.38
CA TRP A 121 -24.50 4.70 18.01
C TRP A 121 -25.49 5.23 19.04
N ILE A 122 -26.77 5.38 18.66
CA ILE A 122 -27.85 5.71 19.60
C ILE A 122 -28.36 4.40 20.21
N ALA A 123 -27.89 4.06 21.41
CA ALA A 123 -28.51 3.02 22.22
C ALA A 123 -29.77 3.58 22.89
N LYS A 124 -30.93 2.94 22.67
CA LYS A 124 -32.17 3.28 23.39
C LYS A 124 -32.05 2.76 24.82
N GLY A 125 -31.76 3.64 25.78
CA GLY A 125 -31.74 3.30 27.20
C GLY A 125 -33.12 2.84 27.67
N GLY A 126 -33.27 1.54 27.94
CA GLY A 126 -34.46 0.99 28.57
C GLY A 126 -34.51 1.40 30.03
N CYS A 127 -35.52 2.18 30.41
CA CYS A 127 -35.80 2.50 31.81
C CYS A 127 -36.29 1.21 32.50
N MET A 128 -35.43 0.59 33.31
CA MET A 128 -35.86 -0.46 34.25
C MET A 128 -36.62 0.22 35.38
N CYS A 129 -37.95 0.31 35.26
CA CYS A 129 -38.81 0.59 36.40
C CYS A 129 -38.57 -0.53 37.43
N ARG A 130 -37.91 -0.19 38.55
CA ARG A 130 -37.81 -1.06 39.73
C ARG A 130 -39.22 -1.28 40.26
N GLY A 131 -39.61 -2.54 40.35
CA GLY A 131 -40.78 -2.93 41.13
C GLY A 131 -40.59 -2.55 42.59
N ALA A 132 -41.62 -1.92 43.14
CA ALA A 132 -41.97 -1.90 44.55
C ALA A 132 -43.50 -1.93 44.61
#